data_AF-A0A3D1IRB6-F1
#
_entry.id   AF-A0A3D1IRB6-F1
#
_cell.length_a   1.000
_cell.length_b   1.000
_cell.length_c   1.000
_cell.angle_alpha   90.00
_cell.angle_beta   90.00
_cell.angle_gamma   90.00
#
_symmetry.space_group_name_H-M   'P 1'
#
loop_
_entity.id
_entity.type
_entity.pdbx_description
1 polymer ?
#
loop_
_entity_poly.entity_id
_entity_poly.type
_entity_poly.pdbx_seq_one_letter_code
_entity_poly.pdbx_strand_id
1 'polypeptide(L)'
;MDPFLLLLIGLATVLGGILWLRLHPFLALFIAALLIAGITPKEQVIEALSSKYFNERIKKEQIPAKEISNVDASYHVEAQAKATAYASKTPINRITTEFGVTCGKIGIIIALACLIGRCLLASGAADRIVRSALSIVGEKGAPAAFLASGFTLGIPVFFDSLFLLAVPMAKAMWLKLRKNYLLLLVALIAGGTMTHSLVPPTPGPLYVAGVLDINIGTMILAGLTVGLFTASAGYLYGVWLNKRMDIPFRESPES
;
A
#
# COMPACT_ATOMS: atom_id res chain seq x y z
N MET A 1 8.56 27.82 6.68
CA MET A 1 9.48 26.86 7.28
C MET A 1 9.92 25.89 6.20
N ASP A 2 11.16 25.43 6.21
CA ASP A 2 11.63 24.58 5.12
C ASP A 2 10.86 23.24 5.08
N PRO A 3 10.35 22.78 3.92
CA PRO A 3 9.62 21.52 3.81
C PRO A 3 10.40 20.29 4.27
N PHE A 4 11.73 20.27 4.10
CA PHE A 4 12.56 19.16 4.57
C PHE A 4 12.64 19.14 6.09
N LEU A 5 12.62 20.30 6.75
CA LEU A 5 12.57 20.38 8.21
C LEU A 5 11.25 19.82 8.75
N LEU A 6 10.12 20.16 8.11
CA LEU A 6 8.81 19.58 8.47
C LEU A 6 8.82 18.06 8.34
N LEU A 7 9.37 17.54 7.24
CA LEU A 7 9.49 16.11 7.02
C LEU A 7 10.36 15.43 8.09
N LEU A 8 11.52 16.01 8.40
CA LEU A 8 12.46 15.46 9.37
C LEU A 8 11.85 15.44 10.78
N ILE A 9 11.19 16.52 11.20
CA ILE A 9 10.48 16.59 12.48
C ILE A 9 9.37 15.53 12.54
N GLY A 10 8.59 15.38 11.46
CA GLY A 10 7.52 14.40 11.38
C GLY A 10 8.05 12.97 11.51
N LEU A 11 9.08 12.64 10.74
CA LEU A 11 9.73 11.33 10.77
C LEU A 11 10.36 11.04 12.14
N ALA A 12 11.07 12.00 12.71
CA ALA A 12 11.68 11.87 14.04
C ALA A 12 10.61 11.63 15.12
N THR A 13 9.47 12.33 15.05
CA THR A 13 8.36 12.16 15.99
C THR A 13 7.74 10.77 15.87
N VAL A 14 7.51 10.28 14.65
CA VAL A 14 6.94 8.94 14.42
C VAL A 14 7.91 7.86 14.88
N LEU A 15 9.17 7.90 14.43
CA LEU A 15 10.17 6.89 14.76
C LEU A 15 10.52 6.91 16.24
N GLY A 16 10.73 8.09 16.83
CA GLY A 16 11.00 8.24 18.27
C GLY A 16 9.82 7.78 19.13
N GLY A 17 8.59 8.11 18.71
CA GLY A 17 7.37 7.65 19.36
C GLY A 17 7.25 6.13 19.38
N ILE A 18 7.51 5.47 18.25
CA ILE A 18 7.37 4.01 18.13
C ILE A 18 8.55 3.28 18.80
N LEU A 19 9.78 3.69 18.53
CA LEU A 19 10.98 2.96 18.95
C LEU A 19 11.37 3.24 20.41
N TRP A 20 11.32 4.50 20.83
CA TRP A 20 11.80 4.91 22.16
C TRP A 20 10.67 4.89 23.18
N LEU A 21 9.55 5.55 22.87
CA LEU A 21 8.41 5.66 23.77
C LEU A 21 7.46 4.47 23.71
N ARG A 22 7.71 3.51 22.79
CA ARG A 22 6.88 2.31 22.56
C ARG A 22 5.40 2.63 22.35
N LEU A 23 5.11 3.78 21.73
CA LEU A 23 3.75 4.18 21.42
C LEU A 23 3.18 3.27 20.32
N HIS A 24 1.88 3.01 20.40
CA HIS A 24 1.16 2.37 19.31
C HIS A 24 1.31 3.21 18.02
N PRO A 25 1.54 2.59 16.84
CA PRO A 25 1.82 3.33 15.60
C PRO A 25 0.78 4.39 15.26
N PHE A 26 -0.51 4.07 15.48
CA PHE A 26 -1.61 5.02 15.29
C PHE A 26 -1.44 6.30 16.14
N LEU A 27 -1.08 6.16 17.42
CA LEU A 27 -0.93 7.30 18.31
C LEU A 27 0.31 8.14 17.95
N ALA A 28 1.42 7.49 17.61
CA ALA A 28 2.62 8.18 17.14
C ALA A 28 2.37 8.99 15.87
N LEU A 29 1.64 8.42 14.90
CA LEU A 29 1.23 9.12 13.67
C LEU A 29 0.29 10.29 13.96
N PHE A 30 -0.67 10.12 14.89
CA PHE A 30 -1.61 11.18 15.24
C PHE A 30 -0.92 12.37 15.93
N ILE A 31 0.01 12.10 16.86
CA ILE A 31 0.82 13.12 17.53
C ILE A 31 1.69 13.85 16.52
N ALA A 32 2.37 13.11 15.63
CA ALA A 32 3.18 13.70 14.57
C ALA A 32 2.32 14.60 13.66
N ALA A 33 1.12 14.15 13.27
CA ALA A 33 0.21 14.96 12.46
C ALA A 33 -0.20 16.26 13.17
N LEU A 34 -0.54 16.20 14.46
CA LEU A 34 -0.89 17.39 15.25
C LEU A 34 0.28 18.36 15.37
N LEU A 35 1.47 17.83 15.64
CA LEU A 35 2.69 18.62 15.77
C LEU A 35 3.02 19.31 14.44
N ILE A 36 3.04 18.56 13.33
CA ILE A 36 3.30 19.10 11.99
C ILE A 36 2.25 20.13 11.60
N ALA A 37 0.96 19.85 11.81
CA ALA A 37 -0.11 20.79 11.51
C ALA A 37 -0.04 22.06 12.37
N GLY A 38 0.49 21.98 13.60
CA GLY A 38 0.69 23.12 14.49
C GLY A 38 1.89 23.99 14.13
N ILE A 39 3.00 23.40 13.70
CA ILE A 39 4.23 24.14 13.36
C ILE A 39 4.27 24.62 11.90
N THR A 40 3.40 24.10 11.03
CA THR A 40 3.34 24.52 9.63
C THR A 40 2.81 25.96 9.52
N PRO A 41 3.58 26.91 8.97
CA PRO A 41 3.14 28.29 8.78
C PRO A 41 1.88 28.39 7.92
N LYS A 42 0.99 29.31 8.28
CA LYS A 42 -0.30 29.47 7.61
C LYS A 42 -0.12 29.92 6.15
N GLU A 43 0.89 30.73 5.88
CA GLU A 43 1.21 31.25 4.54
C GLU A 43 1.50 30.11 3.58
N GLN A 44 2.31 29.13 4.00
CA GLN A 44 2.66 27.96 3.18
C GLN A 44 1.45 27.07 2.92
N VAL A 45 0.55 26.93 3.91
CA VAL A 45 -0.71 26.22 3.73
C VAL A 45 -1.60 26.92 2.71
N ILE A 46 -1.73 28.25 2.82
CA ILE A 46 -2.58 29.04 1.94
C ILE A 46 -2.07 28.97 0.51
N GLU A 47 -0.76 29.15 0.32
CA GLU A 47 -0.11 29.05 -0.99
C GLU A 47 -0.37 27.67 -1.62
N ALA A 48 -0.05 26.58 -0.93
CA ALA A 48 -0.23 25.22 -1.44
C ALA A 48 -1.70 24.88 -1.75
N LEU A 49 -2.64 25.28 -0.87
CA LEU A 49 -4.07 25.00 -1.08
C LEU A 49 -4.71 25.91 -2.12
N SER A 50 -4.24 27.14 -2.28
CA SER A 50 -4.75 28.04 -3.32
C SER A 50 -4.50 27.46 -4.71
N SER A 51 -3.28 26.96 -4.96
CA SER A 51 -2.95 26.26 -6.21
C SER A 51 -3.77 24.98 -6.39
N LYS A 52 -3.96 24.22 -5.30
CA LYS A 52 -4.79 23.00 -5.34
C LYS A 52 -6.24 23.28 -5.71
N TYR A 53 -6.89 24.23 -5.03
CA TYR A 53 -8.30 24.58 -5.26
C TYR A 53 -8.53 25.21 -6.63
N PHE A 54 -7.56 26.02 -7.10
CA PHE A 54 -7.57 26.53 -8.46
C PHE A 54 -7.59 25.38 -9.47
N ASN A 55 -6.62 24.46 -9.37
CA ASN A 55 -6.50 23.32 -10.29
C ASN A 55 -7.73 22.38 -10.23
N GLU A 56 -8.28 22.12 -9.04
CA GLU A 56 -9.49 21.30 -8.89
C GLU A 56 -10.69 21.92 -9.63
N ARG A 57 -10.84 23.24 -9.58
CA ARG A 57 -11.93 23.93 -10.27
C ARG A 57 -11.75 23.92 -11.79
N ILE A 58 -10.55 24.20 -12.28
CA ILE A 58 -10.22 24.10 -13.71
C ILE A 58 -10.55 22.70 -14.24
N LYS A 59 -10.15 21.65 -13.49
CA LYS A 59 -10.45 20.26 -13.85
C LYS A 59 -11.96 19.97 -13.84
N LYS A 60 -12.70 20.48 -12.85
CA LYS A 60 -14.15 20.27 -12.72
C LYS A 60 -14.95 20.95 -13.82
N GLU A 61 -14.55 22.16 -14.22
CA GLU A 61 -15.20 22.94 -15.27
C GLU A 61 -14.67 22.61 -16.68
N GLN A 62 -13.73 21.67 -16.79
CA GLN A 62 -13.14 21.20 -18.06
C GLN A 62 -12.59 22.34 -18.94
N ILE A 63 -12.03 23.38 -18.30
CA ILE A 63 -11.51 24.55 -19.02
C ILE A 63 -10.30 24.12 -19.86
N PRO A 64 -10.29 24.35 -21.17
CA PRO A 64 -9.20 23.93 -22.04
C PRO A 64 -7.90 24.66 -21.69
N ALA A 65 -6.76 23.98 -21.82
CA ALA A 65 -5.45 24.50 -21.39
C ALA A 65 -5.07 25.86 -21.99
N LYS A 66 -5.58 26.16 -23.20
CA LYS A 66 -5.35 27.43 -23.91
C LYS A 66 -6.10 28.61 -23.31
N GLU A 67 -7.15 28.36 -22.52
CA GLU A 67 -7.98 29.39 -21.91
C GLU A 67 -7.62 29.64 -20.44
N ILE A 68 -6.73 28.82 -19.84
CA ILE A 68 -6.29 28.96 -18.44
C ILE A 68 -5.66 30.33 -18.18
N SER A 69 -4.91 30.88 -19.14
CA SER A 69 -4.32 32.22 -19.03
C SER A 69 -5.35 33.36 -19.08
N ASN A 70 -6.55 33.06 -19.59
CA ASN A 70 -7.66 34.02 -19.73
C ASN A 70 -8.71 33.82 -18.63
N VAL A 71 -8.44 32.94 -17.66
CA VAL A 71 -9.33 32.71 -16.53
C VAL A 71 -9.38 33.97 -15.68
N ASP A 72 -10.61 34.39 -15.35
CA ASP A 72 -10.87 35.61 -14.61
C ASP A 72 -10.19 35.58 -13.22
N ALA A 73 -9.77 36.75 -12.73
CA ALA A 73 -9.12 36.92 -11.44
C ALA A 73 -9.99 36.41 -10.28
N SER A 74 -11.31 36.35 -10.48
CA SER A 74 -12.28 35.77 -9.56
C SER A 74 -11.96 34.32 -9.16
N TYR A 75 -11.35 33.51 -10.04
CA TYR A 75 -10.97 32.12 -9.73
C TYR A 75 -9.85 32.05 -8.69
N HIS A 76 -8.83 32.91 -8.84
CA HIS A 76 -7.72 32.99 -7.89
C HIS A 76 -8.19 33.53 -6.54
N VAL A 77 -9.05 34.55 -6.54
CA VAL A 77 -9.61 35.13 -5.32
C VAL A 77 -10.44 34.10 -4.53
N GLU A 78 -11.31 33.34 -5.21
CA GLU A 78 -12.12 32.32 -4.54
C GLU A 78 -11.26 31.15 -4.00
N ALA A 79 -10.26 30.70 -4.78
CA ALA A 79 -9.33 29.66 -4.34
C ALA A 79 -8.53 30.10 -3.10
N GLN A 80 -8.06 31.35 -3.08
CA GLN A 80 -7.35 31.93 -1.95
C GLN A 80 -8.27 32.12 -0.74
N ALA A 81 -9.53 32.53 -0.93
CA ALA A 81 -10.51 32.63 0.14
C ALA A 81 -10.77 31.27 0.80
N LYS A 82 -10.96 30.20 0.01
CA LYS A 82 -11.10 28.82 0.52
C LYS A 82 -9.86 28.34 1.26
N ALA A 83 -8.67 28.61 0.72
CA ALA A 83 -7.40 28.26 1.34
C ALA A 83 -7.20 28.97 2.69
N THR A 84 -7.55 30.25 2.76
CA THR A 84 -7.48 31.05 4.00
C THR A 84 -8.48 30.55 5.04
N ALA A 85 -9.71 30.24 4.63
CA ALA A 85 -10.74 29.66 5.50
C ALA A 85 -10.36 28.27 6.02
N TYR A 86 -9.58 27.48 5.27
CA TYR A 86 -9.06 26.21 5.73
C TYR A 86 -7.88 26.41 6.69
N ALA A 87 -6.94 27.31 6.38
CA ALA A 87 -5.77 27.59 7.20
C ALA A 87 -6.11 28.23 8.56
N SER A 88 -7.26 28.90 8.67
CA SER A 88 -7.75 29.47 9.92
C SER A 88 -8.32 28.43 10.89
N LYS A 89 -8.65 27.22 10.40
CA LYS A 89 -9.10 26.11 11.27
C LYS A 89 -7.97 25.65 12.19
N THR A 90 -8.36 25.18 13.38
CA THR A 90 -7.42 24.57 14.32
C THR A 90 -6.78 23.30 13.72
N PRO A 91 -5.53 22.95 14.10
CA PRO A 91 -4.87 21.74 13.63
C PRO A 91 -5.72 20.47 13.83
N ILE A 92 -6.37 20.35 14.99
CA ILE A 92 -7.28 19.24 15.30
C ILE A 92 -8.43 19.16 14.30
N ASN A 93 -9.10 20.28 13.98
CA ASN A 93 -10.22 20.29 13.05
C ASN A 93 -9.79 19.95 11.62
N ARG A 94 -8.59 20.40 11.21
CA ARG A 94 -8.04 20.08 9.89
C ARG A 94 -7.78 18.58 9.77
N ILE A 95 -7.13 17.99 10.77
CA ILE A 95 -6.83 16.55 10.80
C ILE A 95 -8.10 15.72 10.83
N THR A 96 -9.05 16.02 11.73
CA THR A 96 -10.29 15.22 11.84
C THR A 96 -11.17 15.34 10.60
N THR A 97 -11.22 16.51 9.96
CA THR A 97 -11.95 16.69 8.69
C THR A 97 -11.36 15.83 7.59
N GLU A 98 -10.04 15.92 7.35
CA GLU A 98 -9.40 15.16 6.27
C GLU A 98 -9.40 13.65 6.54
N PHE A 99 -9.24 13.26 7.81
CA PHE A 99 -9.39 11.87 8.24
C PHE A 99 -10.80 11.36 7.91
N GLY A 100 -11.85 12.08 8.30
CA GLY A 100 -13.24 11.71 8.03
C GLY A 100 -13.56 11.63 6.53
N VAL A 101 -13.11 12.61 5.74
CA VAL A 101 -13.26 12.60 4.27
C VAL A 101 -12.59 11.38 3.66
N THR A 102 -11.37 11.04 4.10
CA THR A 102 -10.64 9.87 3.60
C THR A 102 -11.33 8.56 3.99
N CYS A 103 -11.74 8.42 5.26
CA CYS A 103 -12.50 7.27 5.74
C CYS A 103 -13.81 7.09 4.97
N GLY A 104 -14.53 8.17 4.67
CA GLY A 104 -15.76 8.11 3.87
C GLY A 104 -15.52 7.65 2.42
N LYS A 105 -14.40 8.04 1.81
CA LYS A 105 -14.08 7.68 0.42
C LYS A 105 -13.66 6.22 0.24
N ILE A 106 -12.81 5.69 1.12
CA ILE A 106 -12.18 4.36 0.92
C ILE A 106 -12.40 3.37 2.06
N GLY A 107 -12.92 3.80 3.21
CA GLY A 107 -13.02 2.97 4.41
C GLY A 107 -13.91 1.74 4.24
N ILE A 108 -15.08 1.88 3.60
CA ILE A 108 -15.99 0.75 3.37
C ILE A 108 -15.39 -0.30 2.43
N ILE A 109 -14.67 0.14 1.40
CA ILE A 109 -14.02 -0.74 0.43
C ILE A 109 -12.93 -1.55 1.14
N ILE A 110 -12.12 -0.91 1.98
CA ILE A 110 -11.09 -1.58 2.77
C ILE A 110 -11.72 -2.58 3.74
N ALA A 111 -12.80 -2.21 4.44
CA ALA A 111 -13.47 -3.10 5.39
C ALA A 111 -14.02 -4.37 4.72
N LEU A 112 -14.65 -4.24 3.55
CA LEU A 112 -15.15 -5.37 2.77
C LEU A 112 -14.00 -6.24 2.24
N ALA A 113 -12.90 -5.65 1.77
CA ALA A 113 -11.73 -6.39 1.33
C ALA A 113 -11.11 -7.21 2.49
N CYS A 114 -10.97 -6.62 3.67
CA CYS A 114 -10.51 -7.30 4.88
C CYS A 114 -11.43 -8.48 5.26
N LEU A 115 -12.75 -8.30 5.16
CA LEU A 115 -13.73 -9.36 5.44
C LEU A 115 -13.56 -10.53 4.48
N ILE A 116 -13.45 -10.27 3.17
CA ILE A 116 -13.22 -11.29 2.15
C ILE A 116 -11.91 -12.04 2.44
N GLY A 117 -10.82 -11.32 2.72
CA GLY A 117 -9.53 -11.91 3.06
C GLY A 117 -9.59 -12.82 4.29
N ARG A 118 -10.31 -12.39 5.35
CA ARG A 118 -10.55 -13.19 6.55
C ARG A 118 -11.37 -14.45 6.27
N CYS A 119 -12.45 -14.35 5.49
CA CYS A 119 -13.26 -15.51 5.10
C CYS A 119 -12.44 -16.51 4.28
N LEU A 120 -11.59 -16.03 3.36
CA LEU A 120 -10.74 -16.87 2.52
C LEU A 120 -9.70 -17.64 3.34
N LEU A 121 -9.11 -16.98 4.34
CA LEU A 121 -8.18 -17.62 5.29
C LEU A 121 -8.91 -18.61 6.22
N ALA A 122 -10.03 -18.20 6.82
CA ALA A 122 -10.76 -19.01 7.80
C ALA A 122 -11.41 -20.25 7.17
N SER A 123 -11.83 -20.17 5.90
CA SER A 123 -12.41 -21.31 5.17
C SER A 123 -11.39 -22.32 4.65
N GLY A 124 -10.08 -22.04 4.77
CA GLY A 124 -9.03 -22.87 4.16
C GLY A 124 -8.94 -22.75 2.64
N ALA A 125 -9.69 -21.83 2.01
CA ALA A 125 -9.68 -21.63 0.57
C ALA A 125 -8.29 -21.21 0.05
N ALA A 126 -7.55 -20.39 0.80
CA ALA A 126 -6.17 -20.03 0.45
C ALA A 126 -5.25 -21.26 0.32
N ASP A 127 -5.29 -22.16 1.31
CA ASP A 127 -4.50 -23.40 1.28
C ASP A 127 -4.89 -24.26 0.08
N ARG A 128 -6.20 -24.39 -0.20
CA ARG A 128 -6.70 -25.12 -1.38
C ARG A 128 -6.23 -24.51 -2.69
N ILE A 129 -6.14 -23.18 -2.81
CA ILE A 129 -5.64 -22.50 -4.01
C ILE A 129 -4.16 -22.82 -4.23
N VAL A 130 -3.33 -22.72 -3.20
CA VAL A 130 -1.90 -23.05 -3.30
C VAL A 130 -1.69 -24.51 -3.69
N ARG A 131 -2.44 -25.45 -3.07
CA ARG A 131 -2.38 -26.88 -3.44
C ARG A 131 -2.85 -27.15 -4.87
N SER A 132 -3.91 -26.47 -5.30
CA SER A 132 -4.42 -26.59 -6.68
C SER A 132 -3.38 -26.10 -7.67
N ALA A 133 -2.79 -24.92 -7.46
CA ALA A 133 -1.73 -24.40 -8.32
C ALA A 133 -0.55 -25.36 -8.41
N LEU A 134 -0.16 -25.96 -7.29
CA LEU A 134 0.90 -26.97 -7.24
C LEU A 134 0.54 -28.24 -8.01
N SER A 135 -0.71 -28.72 -7.94
CA SER A 135 -1.14 -29.91 -8.69
C SER A 135 -1.06 -29.73 -10.20
N ILE A 136 -1.18 -28.49 -10.70
CA ILE A 136 -1.10 -28.16 -12.13
C ILE A 136 0.35 -28.17 -12.62
N VAL A 137 1.27 -27.52 -11.89
CA VAL A 137 2.68 -27.39 -12.31
C VAL A 137 3.57 -28.55 -11.84
N GLY A 138 3.07 -29.36 -10.91
CA GLY A 138 3.79 -30.46 -10.28
C GLY A 138 4.93 -30.03 -9.35
N GLU A 139 5.61 -31.01 -8.78
CA GLU A 139 6.66 -30.81 -7.79
C GLU A 139 7.85 -30.00 -8.31
N LYS A 140 8.23 -30.21 -9.59
CA LYS A 140 9.33 -29.46 -10.22
C LYS A 140 9.00 -27.98 -10.42
N GLY A 141 7.71 -27.65 -10.58
CA GLY A 141 7.20 -26.29 -10.75
C GLY A 141 6.79 -25.61 -9.45
N ALA A 142 7.03 -26.22 -8.28
CA ALA A 142 6.55 -25.71 -7.00
C ALA A 142 6.88 -24.22 -6.74
N PRO A 143 8.09 -23.69 -7.04
CA PRO A 143 8.35 -22.26 -6.94
C PRO A 143 7.42 -21.38 -7.76
N ALA A 144 7.08 -21.78 -8.99
CA ALA A 144 6.16 -21.04 -9.84
C ALA A 144 4.72 -21.10 -9.30
N ALA A 145 4.29 -22.24 -8.73
CA ALA A 145 3.01 -22.32 -8.04
C ALA A 145 2.94 -21.38 -6.83
N PHE A 146 4.01 -21.30 -6.02
CA PHE A 146 4.07 -20.39 -4.88
C PHE A 146 4.08 -18.92 -5.34
N LEU A 147 4.80 -18.58 -6.41
CA LEU A 147 4.77 -17.25 -7.03
C LEU A 147 3.34 -16.87 -7.46
N ALA A 148 2.70 -17.72 -8.26
CA ALA A 148 1.36 -17.46 -8.80
C ALA A 148 0.29 -17.41 -7.70
N SER A 149 0.40 -18.30 -6.70
CA SER A 149 -0.51 -18.30 -5.55
C SER A 149 -0.32 -17.07 -4.69
N GLY A 150 0.93 -16.68 -4.43
CA GLY A 150 1.28 -15.43 -3.77
C GLY A 150 0.67 -14.23 -4.48
N PHE A 151 0.89 -14.16 -5.80
CA PHE A 151 0.41 -13.08 -6.65
C PHE A 151 -1.12 -12.99 -6.69
N THR A 152 -1.83 -14.12 -6.71
CA THR A 152 -3.30 -14.15 -6.76
C THR A 152 -3.92 -13.85 -5.40
N LEU A 153 -3.40 -14.49 -4.34
CA LEU A 153 -3.93 -14.35 -2.98
C LEU A 153 -3.56 -13.00 -2.35
N GLY A 154 -2.48 -12.35 -2.81
CA GLY A 154 -2.08 -11.03 -2.36
C GLY A 154 -3.06 -9.91 -2.71
N ILE A 155 -4.03 -10.14 -3.63
CA ILE A 155 -5.08 -9.16 -3.94
C ILE A 155 -6.06 -9.02 -2.75
N PRO A 156 -6.73 -10.09 -2.29
CA PRO A 156 -7.68 -9.99 -1.18
C PRO A 156 -7.07 -10.21 0.22
N VAL A 157 -5.89 -10.83 0.33
CA VAL A 157 -5.31 -11.22 1.63
C VAL A 157 -4.06 -10.39 1.94
N PHE A 158 -3.97 -9.95 3.20
CA PHE A 158 -2.75 -9.30 3.72
C PHE A 158 -1.55 -10.23 3.58
N PHE A 159 -0.47 -9.67 3.04
CA PHE A 159 0.75 -10.43 2.77
C PHE A 159 1.27 -11.18 4.01
N ASP A 160 1.25 -10.57 5.19
CA ASP A 160 1.75 -11.19 6.42
C ASP A 160 0.99 -12.46 6.78
N SER A 161 -0.34 -12.45 6.62
CA SER A 161 -1.19 -13.62 6.89
C SER A 161 -0.99 -14.72 5.85
N LEU A 162 -0.85 -14.33 4.58
CA LEU A 162 -0.56 -15.25 3.48
C LEU A 162 0.82 -15.91 3.66
N PHE A 163 1.82 -15.14 4.05
CA PHE A 163 3.18 -15.63 4.32
C PHE A 163 3.17 -16.67 5.44
N LEU A 164 2.53 -16.35 6.57
CA LEU A 164 2.41 -17.28 7.70
C LEU A 164 1.68 -18.57 7.34
N LEU A 165 0.63 -18.50 6.51
CA LEU A 165 -0.09 -19.67 6.02
C LEU A 165 0.78 -20.53 5.09
N ALA A 166 1.56 -19.91 4.22
CA ALA A 166 2.32 -20.62 3.20
C ALA A 166 3.65 -21.20 3.73
N VAL A 167 4.19 -20.69 4.84
CA VAL A 167 5.38 -21.24 5.50
C VAL A 167 5.23 -22.74 5.76
N PRO A 168 4.23 -23.25 6.50
CA PRO A 168 4.07 -24.69 6.74
C PRO A 168 3.89 -25.49 5.44
N MET A 169 3.27 -24.91 4.41
CA MET A 169 3.16 -25.55 3.09
C MET A 169 4.52 -25.67 2.40
N ALA A 170 5.35 -24.62 2.45
CA ALA A 170 6.71 -24.65 1.94
C ALA A 170 7.57 -25.67 2.70
N LYS A 171 7.37 -25.80 4.02
CA LYS A 171 8.03 -26.84 4.84
C LYS A 171 7.62 -28.24 4.36
N ALA A 172 6.32 -28.50 4.25
CA ALA A 172 5.79 -29.78 3.76
C ALA A 172 6.29 -30.11 2.35
N MET A 173 6.45 -29.09 1.49
CA MET A 173 6.99 -29.26 0.15
C MET A 173 8.48 -29.59 0.15
N TRP A 174 9.25 -28.94 1.03
CA TRP A 174 10.66 -29.27 1.20
C TRP A 174 10.85 -30.70 1.71
N LEU A 175 9.99 -31.21 2.59
CA LEU A 175 10.08 -32.61 3.05
C LEU A 175 9.96 -33.63 1.89
N LYS A 176 9.19 -33.30 0.85
CA LYS A 176 9.05 -34.12 -0.36
C LYS A 176 10.19 -33.91 -1.37
N LEU A 177 10.50 -32.65 -1.66
CA LEU A 177 11.48 -32.27 -2.69
C LEU A 177 12.94 -32.35 -2.22
N ARG A 178 13.17 -32.19 -0.91
CA ARG A 178 14.46 -32.02 -0.22
C ARG A 178 15.35 -30.91 -0.80
N LYS A 179 14.77 -29.94 -1.53
CA LYS A 179 15.49 -28.83 -2.17
C LYS A 179 14.62 -27.57 -2.29
N ASN A 180 15.26 -26.44 -2.59
CA ASN A 180 14.61 -25.19 -3.01
C ASN A 180 13.68 -24.54 -1.96
N TYR A 181 13.84 -24.80 -0.66
CA TYR A 181 13.01 -24.17 0.38
C TYR A 181 13.07 -22.64 0.33
N LEU A 182 14.27 -22.09 0.23
CA LEU A 182 14.48 -20.65 0.08
C LEU A 182 13.74 -20.11 -1.15
N LEU A 183 13.90 -20.77 -2.30
CA LEU A 183 13.23 -20.36 -3.53
C LEU A 183 11.70 -20.39 -3.42
N LEU A 184 11.10 -21.35 -2.71
CA LEU A 184 9.65 -21.39 -2.47
C LEU A 184 9.18 -20.14 -1.69
N LEU A 185 9.89 -19.80 -0.61
CA LEU A 185 9.57 -18.62 0.20
C LEU A 185 9.78 -17.33 -0.57
N VAL A 186 10.93 -17.17 -1.26
CA VAL A 186 11.22 -15.96 -2.04
C VAL A 186 10.23 -15.80 -3.19
N ALA A 187 9.85 -16.89 -3.86
CA ALA A 187 8.84 -16.85 -4.92
C ALA A 187 7.48 -16.38 -4.38
N LEU A 188 7.03 -16.91 -3.25
CA LEU A 188 5.81 -16.45 -2.59
C LEU A 188 5.90 -14.97 -2.18
N ILE A 189 7.01 -14.57 -1.55
CA ILE A 189 7.25 -13.18 -1.13
C ILE A 189 7.18 -12.26 -2.36
N ALA A 190 7.88 -12.60 -3.44
CA ALA A 190 7.89 -11.83 -4.68
C ALA A 190 6.47 -11.69 -5.27
N GLY A 191 5.69 -12.75 -5.34
CA GLY A 191 4.32 -12.68 -5.85
C GLY A 191 3.40 -11.88 -4.94
N GLY A 192 3.34 -12.26 -3.66
CA GLY A 192 2.41 -11.69 -2.69
C GLY A 192 2.67 -10.22 -2.39
N THR A 193 3.92 -9.83 -2.17
CA THR A 193 4.25 -8.42 -1.86
C THR A 193 3.98 -7.51 -3.05
N MET A 194 4.33 -7.92 -4.27
CA MET A 194 4.15 -7.07 -5.45
C MET A 194 2.67 -6.81 -5.72
N THR A 195 1.83 -7.85 -5.69
CA THR A 195 0.39 -7.65 -5.84
C THR A 195 -0.18 -6.81 -4.70
N HIS A 196 0.12 -7.16 -3.45
CA HIS A 196 -0.43 -6.48 -2.28
C HIS A 196 -0.05 -4.99 -2.24
N SER A 197 1.13 -4.63 -2.76
CA SER A 197 1.63 -3.25 -2.80
C SER A 197 1.20 -2.45 -4.03
N LEU A 198 0.80 -3.09 -5.13
CA LEU A 198 0.57 -2.41 -6.42
C LEU A 198 -0.87 -2.48 -6.93
N VAL A 199 -1.66 -3.45 -6.48
CA VAL A 199 -3.00 -3.73 -7.05
C VAL A 199 -4.10 -3.38 -6.04
N PRO A 200 -5.04 -2.46 -6.38
CA PRO A 200 -6.26 -2.27 -5.59
C PRO A 200 -7.04 -3.60 -5.44
N PRO A 201 -7.69 -3.89 -4.30
CA PRO A 201 -8.29 -2.95 -3.35
C PRO A 201 -7.42 -2.63 -2.12
N THR A 202 -6.14 -3.00 -2.10
CA THR A 202 -5.30 -2.78 -0.92
C THR A 202 -5.20 -1.28 -0.56
N PRO A 203 -5.09 -0.92 0.73
CA PRO A 203 -5.28 0.46 1.18
C PRO A 203 -4.36 1.48 0.49
N GLY A 204 -3.08 1.12 0.25
CA GLY A 204 -2.10 2.00 -0.38
C GLY A 204 -2.45 2.36 -1.83
N PRO A 205 -2.48 1.38 -2.75
CA PRO A 205 -2.93 1.58 -4.14
C PRO A 205 -4.30 2.23 -4.27
N LEU A 206 -5.26 1.84 -3.43
CA LEU A 206 -6.60 2.41 -3.44
C LEU A 206 -6.60 3.89 -3.04
N TYR A 207 -5.81 4.26 -2.03
CA TYR A 207 -5.63 5.65 -1.62
C TYR A 207 -5.02 6.48 -2.75
N VAL A 208 -3.95 5.98 -3.39
CA VAL A 208 -3.31 6.69 -4.51
C VAL A 208 -4.28 6.87 -5.68
N ALA A 209 -5.06 5.85 -6.03
CA ALA A 209 -6.09 5.97 -7.06
C ALA A 209 -7.13 7.05 -6.73
N GLY A 210 -7.55 7.15 -5.46
CA GLY A 210 -8.49 8.17 -5.00
C GLY A 210 -7.91 9.59 -4.97
N VAL A 211 -6.62 9.75 -4.66
CA VAL A 211 -5.96 11.06 -4.61
C VAL A 211 -5.64 11.58 -6.02
N LEU A 212 -5.18 10.71 -6.91
CA LEU A 212 -4.86 11.06 -8.30
C LEU A 212 -6.11 11.09 -9.19
N ASP A 213 -7.29 10.72 -8.65
CA ASP A 213 -8.55 10.63 -9.38
C ASP A 213 -8.41 9.73 -10.63
N ILE A 214 -7.73 8.60 -10.45
CA ILE A 214 -7.51 7.58 -11.48
C ILE A 214 -8.61 6.54 -11.38
N ASN A 215 -9.15 6.14 -12.53
CA ASN A 215 -10.11 5.05 -12.59
C ASN A 215 -9.53 3.76 -11.98
N ILE A 216 -10.24 3.16 -11.02
CA ILE A 216 -9.79 1.97 -10.28
C ILE A 216 -9.47 0.81 -11.22
N GLY A 217 -10.27 0.60 -12.28
CA GLY A 217 -10.03 -0.47 -13.25
C GLY A 217 -8.72 -0.28 -14.02
N THR A 218 -8.38 0.97 -14.38
CA THR A 218 -7.09 1.28 -15.03
C THR A 218 -5.93 1.04 -14.07
N MET A 219 -6.08 1.43 -12.80
CA MET A 219 -5.06 1.18 -11.77
C MET A 219 -4.86 -0.32 -11.52
N ILE A 220 -5.93 -1.12 -11.52
CA ILE A 220 -5.85 -2.59 -11.39
C ILE A 220 -5.06 -3.17 -12.56
N LEU A 221 -5.38 -2.80 -13.80
CA LEU A 221 -4.68 -3.33 -14.97
C LEU A 221 -3.19 -2.94 -14.96
N ALA A 222 -2.88 -1.67 -14.72
CA ALA A 222 -1.51 -1.18 -14.63
C ALA A 222 -0.74 -1.87 -13.48
N GLY A 223 -1.36 -1.98 -12.31
CA GLY A 223 -0.80 -2.65 -11.14
C GLY A 223 -0.54 -4.13 -11.39
N LEU A 224 -1.44 -4.84 -12.08
CA LEU A 224 -1.23 -6.24 -12.46
C LEU A 224 -0.09 -6.40 -13.46
N THR A 225 0.01 -5.53 -14.46
CA THR A 225 1.10 -5.56 -15.45
C THR A 225 2.46 -5.30 -14.80
N VAL A 226 2.57 -4.20 -14.02
CA VAL A 226 3.81 -3.85 -13.33
C VAL A 226 4.14 -4.91 -12.27
N GLY A 227 3.14 -5.34 -11.50
CA GLY A 227 3.28 -6.38 -10.49
C GLY A 227 3.77 -7.70 -11.07
N LEU A 228 3.27 -8.13 -12.22
CA LEU A 228 3.72 -9.36 -12.87
C LEU A 228 5.20 -9.26 -13.28
N PHE A 229 5.60 -8.10 -13.81
CA PHE A 229 6.99 -7.84 -14.19
C PHE A 229 7.92 -7.83 -12.97
N THR A 230 7.56 -7.11 -11.91
CA THR A 230 8.36 -7.03 -10.69
C THR A 230 8.39 -8.34 -9.92
N ALA A 231 7.28 -9.08 -9.86
CA ALA A 231 7.22 -10.41 -9.27
C ALA A 231 8.12 -11.40 -10.02
N SER A 232 8.16 -11.31 -11.36
CA SER A 232 9.06 -12.11 -12.20
C SER A 232 10.53 -11.76 -11.92
N ALA A 233 10.87 -10.48 -11.79
CA ALA A 233 12.22 -10.05 -11.40
C ALA A 233 12.60 -10.59 -10.00
N GLY A 234 11.68 -10.55 -9.03
CA GLY A 234 11.87 -11.12 -7.70
C GLY A 234 12.05 -12.65 -7.73
N TYR A 235 11.32 -13.34 -8.60
CA TYR A 235 11.50 -14.78 -8.82
C TYR A 235 12.89 -15.10 -9.38
N LEU A 236 13.34 -14.38 -10.42
CA LEU A 236 14.68 -14.54 -10.99
C LEU A 236 15.77 -14.28 -9.96
N TYR A 237 15.59 -13.25 -9.13
CA TYR A 237 16.48 -12.99 -8.00
C TYR A 237 16.49 -14.16 -7.00
N GLY A 238 15.32 -14.73 -6.68
CA GLY A 238 15.22 -15.93 -5.84
C GLY A 238 15.96 -17.14 -6.42
N VAL A 239 15.90 -17.34 -7.74
CA VAL A 239 16.64 -18.42 -8.43
C VAL A 239 18.14 -18.19 -8.31
N TRP A 240 18.60 -16.95 -8.51
CA TRP A 240 20.01 -16.60 -8.33
C TRP A 240 20.48 -16.81 -6.89
N LEU A 241 19.68 -16.38 -5.91
CA LEU A 241 20.00 -16.49 -4.49
C LEU A 241 20.07 -17.95 -4.04
N ASN A 242 19.10 -18.77 -4.44
CA ASN A 242 19.03 -20.19 -4.11
C ASN A 242 20.18 -21.02 -4.70
N LYS A 243 20.85 -20.53 -5.76
CA LYS A 243 22.08 -21.17 -6.28
C LYS A 243 23.32 -20.85 -5.45
N ARG A 244 23.32 -19.74 -4.70
CA ARG A 244 24.48 -19.26 -3.93
C ARG A 244 24.39 -19.58 -2.44
N MET A 245 23.18 -19.68 -1.92
CA MET A 245 22.91 -19.94 -0.52
C MET A 245 22.15 -21.24 -0.37
N ASP A 246 22.80 -22.25 0.21
CA ASP A 246 22.11 -23.41 0.72
C ASP A 246 21.70 -23.11 2.16
N ILE A 247 20.42 -22.82 2.35
CA ILE A 247 19.87 -22.60 3.69
C ILE A 247 19.37 -23.96 4.17
N PRO A 248 20.07 -24.62 5.12
CA PRO A 248 19.61 -25.88 5.66
C PRO A 248 18.27 -25.65 6.36
N PHE A 249 17.32 -26.54 6.06
CA PHE A 249 16.04 -26.55 6.73
C PHE A 249 16.28 -26.84 8.22
N ARG A 250 15.96 -25.87 9.08
CA ARG A 250 15.97 -26.08 10.54
C ARG A 250 14.61 -26.63 10.95
N GLU A 251 14.60 -27.92 11.31
CA GLU A 251 13.46 -28.53 11.98
C GLU A 251 13.20 -27.79 13.30
N SER A 252 11.98 -27.30 13.47
CA SER A 252 11.52 -26.75 14.75
C SER A 252 10.91 -27.92 15.56
N PRO A 253 11.15 -28.04 16.87
CA PRO A 253 10.73 -29.20 17.69
C PRO A 253 9.23 -29.53 17.71
N GLU A 254 8.37 -28.68 17.14
CA GLU A 254 6.91 -28.80 17.18
C GLU A 254 6.26 -29.23 15.85
N SER A 255 7.04 -29.77 14.89
CA SER A 255 6.49 -30.34 13.65
C SER A 255 6.27 -31.84 13.71
#